data_AF-A0A2H9T4K4-F1
#
_entry.id   AF-A0A2H9T4K4-F1
#
_cell.length_a   1.000
_cell.length_b   1.000
_cell.length_c   1.000
_cell.angle_alpha   90.00
_cell.angle_beta   90.00
_cell.angle_gamma   90.00
#
_symmetry.space_group_name_H-M   'P 1'
#
loop_
_entity.id
_entity.type
_entity.pdbx_description
1 polymer ?
#
loop_
_entity_poly.entity_id
_entity_poly.type
_entity_poly.pdbx_seq_one_letter_code
_entity_poly.pdbx_strand_id
1 'polypeptide(L)'
;MDVIKSKHENTKQLVDYLVNLQSKRPTDSINKKVSRELKALGIEMKSSWVTNVNAGGRKRKELVTDYKHDPDVCEAATAREVIRHYKNAILDLGMLNHAYIKTMKSLKSELESVIGACDDVKELYQFKDIKRIRNALKRLYRKCRGSKLQRAMLDNVKPEHHAYYKLHGASQRLNNTINENTETVLRQKHDRRIRINPDYAIDIAHKILLDKKAKKQEKAVALIIVTGRRPTEILKTATLKKHTDDMVLFDGQLKTRDRHIHETLTAYHIPLITSDKCNQQVILNALKSTQLAYKNIEITYPDILGNTVTTSIGDKKRGKGDIAHNRAVTQWANSTLNSVIRGWFDTDGITCKSLRAAYSEIAYLRLPSEKQKGTSKDAYAASILGYGEHGFGAARNYAQIALDTEIERAEKPDDADKAENQDSELVDGLKRATDVVLANKRAKASHALHAKLVAMAEKNLITRDELTAGRLSRVPVNGKRINIDTVRKYLLIIAGYIEG
;
A
#
# COMPACT_ATOMS: atom_id res chain seq x y z
N MET A 1 10.63 16.30 -10.39
CA MET A 1 9.81 16.82 -9.26
C MET A 1 8.57 17.56 -9.78
N ASP A 2 8.57 17.91 -11.06
CA ASP A 2 7.54 18.76 -11.69
C ASP A 2 6.20 18.05 -11.89
N VAL A 3 6.23 16.73 -12.12
CA VAL A 3 5.03 15.89 -12.18
C VAL A 3 4.32 15.80 -10.81
N ILE A 4 5.03 15.89 -9.69
CA ILE A 4 4.43 15.83 -8.35
C ILE A 4 3.88 17.20 -7.94
N LYS A 5 4.57 18.29 -8.31
CA LYS A 5 4.07 19.67 -8.12
C LYS A 5 2.78 19.91 -8.91
N SER A 6 2.75 19.55 -10.19
CA SER A 6 1.54 19.59 -11.04
C SER A 6 0.37 18.79 -10.43
N LYS A 7 0.65 17.63 -9.82
CA LYS A 7 -0.37 16.78 -9.19
C LYS A 7 -0.96 17.37 -7.89
N HIS A 8 -0.18 18.13 -7.12
CA HIS A 8 -0.65 18.80 -5.91
C HIS A 8 -1.42 20.09 -6.21
N GLU A 9 -0.96 20.86 -7.20
CA GLU A 9 -1.65 22.07 -7.70
C GLU A 9 -3.10 21.74 -8.14
N ASN A 10 -3.27 20.66 -8.91
CA ASN A 10 -4.58 20.22 -9.41
C ASN A 10 -5.51 19.73 -8.29
N THR A 11 -4.96 19.10 -7.25
CA THR A 11 -5.76 18.61 -6.11
C THR A 11 -6.26 19.77 -5.25
N LYS A 12 -5.41 20.79 -5.01
CA LYS A 12 -5.78 21.99 -4.25
C LYS A 12 -6.79 22.86 -5.01
N GLN A 13 -6.52 23.18 -6.29
CA GLN A 13 -7.46 23.91 -7.15
C GLN A 13 -8.82 23.21 -7.28
N LEU A 14 -8.83 21.88 -7.18
CA LEU A 14 -10.04 21.10 -7.15
C LEU A 14 -10.80 21.22 -5.83
N VAL A 15 -10.13 21.07 -4.69
CA VAL A 15 -10.81 21.15 -3.40
C VAL A 15 -11.29 22.57 -3.14
N ASP A 16 -10.47 23.58 -3.46
CA ASP A 16 -10.89 24.99 -3.41
C ASP A 16 -12.12 25.22 -4.30
N TYR A 17 -12.19 24.58 -5.47
CA TYR A 17 -13.37 24.62 -6.33
C TYR A 17 -14.59 23.89 -5.76
N LEU A 18 -14.40 22.72 -5.12
CA LEU A 18 -15.49 21.97 -4.47
C LEU A 18 -16.03 22.70 -3.23
N VAL A 19 -15.15 23.36 -2.47
CA VAL A 19 -15.49 24.21 -1.32
C VAL A 19 -16.26 25.45 -1.79
N ASN A 20 -15.80 26.13 -2.84
CA ASN A 20 -16.48 27.29 -3.40
C ASN A 20 -17.87 26.96 -3.97
N LEU A 21 -18.09 25.73 -4.44
CA LEU A 21 -19.37 25.26 -4.99
C LEU A 21 -20.44 24.91 -3.97
N GLN A 22 -20.13 24.85 -2.66
CA GLN A 22 -21.17 24.71 -1.63
C GLN A 22 -22.13 25.91 -1.61
N SER A 23 -21.73 27.06 -2.15
CA SER A 23 -22.46 28.32 -2.02
C SER A 23 -23.53 28.59 -3.11
N LYS A 24 -23.45 27.98 -4.31
CA LYS A 24 -24.41 28.25 -5.42
C LYS A 24 -24.57 27.04 -6.36
N ARG A 25 -25.80 26.50 -6.46
CA ARG A 25 -26.33 25.53 -7.45
C ARG A 25 -25.30 24.49 -7.98
N PRO A 26 -25.01 23.39 -7.23
CA PRO A 26 -23.71 22.69 -7.34
C PRO A 26 -23.66 21.44 -8.25
N THR A 27 -24.77 20.77 -8.52
CA THR A 27 -24.75 19.36 -8.94
C THR A 27 -24.17 19.13 -10.35
N ASP A 28 -24.61 19.93 -11.32
CA ASP A 28 -24.17 19.79 -12.72
C ASP A 28 -22.76 20.30 -12.96
N SER A 29 -22.37 21.35 -12.24
CA SER A 29 -21.03 21.94 -12.31
C SER A 29 -19.96 20.96 -11.82
N ILE A 30 -20.20 20.30 -10.68
CA ILE A 30 -19.33 19.26 -10.13
C ILE A 30 -19.27 18.06 -11.06
N ASN A 31 -20.43 17.60 -11.56
CA ASN A 31 -20.47 16.47 -12.49
C ASN A 31 -19.70 16.77 -13.79
N LYS A 32 -19.82 17.98 -14.36
CA LYS A 32 -19.06 18.41 -15.54
C LYS A 32 -17.55 18.46 -15.25
N LYS A 33 -17.12 19.00 -14.11
CA LYS A 33 -15.70 19.01 -13.75
C LYS A 33 -15.15 17.60 -13.57
N VAL A 34 -15.84 16.74 -12.81
CA VAL A 34 -15.42 15.33 -12.65
C VAL A 34 -15.30 14.62 -13.99
N SER A 35 -16.19 14.91 -14.95
CA SER A 35 -16.09 14.34 -16.30
C SER A 35 -14.84 14.80 -17.05
N ARG A 36 -14.48 16.09 -16.94
CA ARG A 36 -13.26 16.65 -17.53
C ARG A 36 -12.01 16.04 -16.91
N GLU A 37 -12.00 15.88 -15.59
CA GLU A 37 -10.87 15.29 -14.85
C GLU A 37 -10.70 13.80 -15.18
N LEU A 38 -11.80 13.05 -15.28
CA LEU A 38 -11.75 11.67 -15.75
C LEU A 38 -11.16 11.58 -17.16
N LYS A 39 -11.58 12.45 -18.08
CA LYS A 39 -11.00 12.52 -19.44
C LYS A 39 -9.50 12.86 -19.40
N ALA A 40 -9.07 13.79 -18.54
CA ALA A 40 -7.66 14.13 -18.37
C ALA A 40 -6.82 12.98 -17.79
N LEU A 41 -7.46 12.01 -17.11
CA LEU A 41 -6.84 10.78 -16.64
C LEU A 41 -6.91 9.64 -17.67
N GLY A 42 -7.29 9.91 -18.92
CA GLY A 42 -7.45 8.89 -19.96
C GLY A 42 -8.70 8.04 -19.79
N ILE A 43 -9.70 8.50 -19.01
CA ILE A 43 -10.92 7.73 -18.75
C ILE A 43 -12.06 8.25 -19.61
N GLU A 44 -12.42 7.48 -20.63
CA GLU A 44 -13.58 7.73 -21.45
C GLU A 44 -14.84 7.11 -20.85
N MET A 45 -15.94 7.85 -20.98
CA MET A 45 -17.24 7.45 -20.47
C MET A 45 -18.24 7.40 -21.61
N LYS A 46 -18.84 6.22 -21.84
CA LYS A 46 -19.91 6.03 -22.82
C LYS A 46 -21.17 5.59 -22.09
N SER A 47 -22.20 6.42 -22.10
CA SER A 47 -23.48 6.09 -21.48
C SER A 47 -24.47 5.63 -22.56
N SER A 48 -25.11 4.50 -22.32
CA SER A 48 -26.12 3.91 -23.19
C SER A 48 -27.37 3.54 -22.38
N TRP A 49 -28.54 3.67 -22.99
CA TRP A 49 -29.79 3.25 -22.37
C TRP A 49 -30.00 1.75 -22.59
N VAL A 50 -30.08 1.00 -21.50
CA VAL A 50 -30.34 -0.44 -21.53
C VAL A 50 -31.71 -0.68 -20.89
N THR A 51 -32.49 -1.61 -21.46
CA THR A 51 -33.78 -2.01 -20.87
C THR A 51 -33.57 -3.24 -20.02
N ASN A 52 -33.64 -3.08 -18.70
CA ASN A 52 -33.56 -4.17 -17.75
C ASN A 52 -34.96 -4.63 -17.34
N VAL A 53 -35.17 -5.94 -17.24
CA VAL A 53 -36.37 -6.52 -16.65
C VAL A 53 -36.06 -6.79 -15.18
N ASN A 54 -36.78 -6.15 -14.26
CA ASN A 54 -36.60 -6.43 -12.84
C ASN A 54 -37.18 -7.80 -12.45
N ALA A 55 -36.88 -8.28 -11.24
CA ALA A 55 -37.33 -9.60 -10.76
C ALA A 55 -38.87 -9.78 -10.71
N GLY A 56 -39.64 -8.70 -10.88
CA GLY A 56 -41.10 -8.72 -10.99
C GLY A 56 -41.63 -8.50 -12.41
N GLY A 57 -40.80 -8.66 -13.46
CA GLY A 57 -41.22 -8.58 -14.87
C GLY A 57 -41.41 -7.17 -15.43
N ARG A 58 -41.19 -6.10 -14.66
CA ARG A 58 -41.30 -4.72 -15.15
C ARG A 58 -40.02 -4.30 -15.89
N LYS A 59 -40.20 -3.82 -17.11
CA LYS A 59 -39.14 -3.20 -17.93
C LYS A 59 -38.80 -1.81 -17.37
N ARG A 60 -37.53 -1.58 -17.04
CA ARG A 60 -37.00 -0.28 -16.64
C ARG A 60 -35.86 0.10 -17.58
N LYS A 61 -35.95 1.28 -18.20
CA LYS A 61 -34.80 1.87 -18.89
C LYS A 61 -33.81 2.36 -17.85
N GLU A 62 -32.60 1.88 -17.93
CA GLU A 62 -31.49 2.23 -17.05
C GLU A 62 -30.34 2.77 -17.91
N LEU A 63 -29.77 3.89 -17.48
CA LEU A 63 -28.58 4.43 -18.11
C LEU A 63 -27.37 3.66 -17.59
N VAL A 64 -26.83 2.78 -18.43
CA VAL A 64 -25.58 2.08 -18.15
C VAL A 64 -24.43 2.95 -18.64
N THR A 65 -23.35 3.03 -17.87
CA THR A 65 -22.18 3.81 -18.24
C THR A 65 -20.96 2.92 -18.27
N ASP A 66 -20.40 2.76 -19.46
CA ASP A 66 -19.16 2.06 -19.70
C ASP A 66 -17.97 3.00 -19.53
N TYR A 67 -16.91 2.44 -18.97
CA TYR A 67 -15.66 3.14 -18.71
C TYR A 67 -14.53 2.47 -19.49
N LYS A 68 -13.80 3.24 -20.29
CA LYS A 68 -12.55 2.81 -20.92
C LYS A 68 -11.39 3.62 -20.36
N HIS A 69 -10.23 2.99 -20.20
CA HIS A 69 -9.03 3.63 -19.69
C HIS A 69 -7.92 3.49 -20.72
N ASP A 70 -7.31 4.62 -21.06
CA ASP A 70 -6.16 4.73 -21.92
C ASP A 70 -4.86 4.78 -21.07
N PRO A 71 -4.05 3.71 -21.07
CA PRO A 71 -2.83 3.64 -20.27
C PRO A 71 -1.73 4.60 -20.75
N ASP A 72 -1.77 5.07 -22.00
CA ASP A 72 -0.75 5.96 -22.56
C ASP A 72 -0.90 7.39 -22.03
N VAL A 73 -2.11 7.75 -21.60
CA VAL A 73 -2.41 9.05 -20.97
C VAL A 73 -2.03 9.04 -19.48
N CYS A 74 -2.39 7.99 -18.74
CA CYS A 74 -2.11 7.88 -17.32
C CYS A 74 -2.05 6.42 -16.89
N GLU A 75 -1.09 6.05 -16.04
CA GLU A 75 -1.06 4.70 -15.47
C GLU A 75 -2.31 4.45 -14.60
N ALA A 76 -2.94 3.28 -14.76
CA ALA A 76 -4.18 2.94 -14.06
C ALA A 76 -4.09 3.06 -12.53
N ALA A 77 -2.93 2.71 -11.95
CA ALA A 77 -2.68 2.86 -10.52
C ALA A 77 -2.69 4.33 -10.07
N THR A 78 -2.14 5.21 -10.89
CA THR A 78 -2.11 6.67 -10.67
C THR A 78 -3.51 7.25 -10.82
N ALA A 79 -4.23 6.91 -11.90
CA ALA A 79 -5.60 7.36 -12.13
C ALA A 79 -6.55 6.93 -10.98
N ARG A 80 -6.43 5.69 -10.52
CA ARG A 80 -7.22 5.17 -9.38
C ARG A 80 -6.97 5.98 -8.13
N GLU A 81 -5.71 6.34 -7.90
CA GLU A 81 -5.30 7.07 -6.72
C GLU A 81 -5.89 8.48 -6.70
N VAL A 82 -5.86 9.17 -7.85
CA VAL A 82 -6.53 10.47 -8.02
C VAL A 82 -8.03 10.32 -7.75
N ILE A 83 -8.72 9.38 -8.40
CA ILE A 83 -10.15 9.13 -8.17
C ILE A 83 -10.49 8.86 -6.70
N ARG A 84 -9.61 8.13 -5.99
CA ARG A 84 -9.75 7.86 -4.55
C ARG A 84 -9.75 9.16 -3.74
N HIS A 85 -8.92 10.14 -4.10
CA HIS A 85 -8.91 11.46 -3.47
C HIS A 85 -10.24 12.20 -3.69
N TYR A 86 -10.76 12.26 -4.92
CA TYR A 86 -12.07 12.87 -5.18
C TYR A 86 -13.19 12.21 -4.37
N LYS A 87 -13.21 10.87 -4.31
CA LYS A 87 -14.23 10.13 -3.55
C LYS A 87 -14.17 10.45 -2.06
N ASN A 88 -12.97 10.53 -1.48
CA ASN A 88 -12.82 10.88 -0.07
C ASN A 88 -13.22 12.34 0.19
N ALA A 89 -12.84 13.28 -0.68
CA ALA A 89 -13.23 14.68 -0.55
C ALA A 89 -14.75 14.86 -0.52
N ILE A 90 -15.50 14.16 -1.39
CA ILE A 90 -16.98 14.18 -1.37
C ILE A 90 -17.53 13.72 0.00
N LEU A 91 -16.94 12.67 0.59
CA LEU A 91 -17.38 12.14 1.88
C LEU A 91 -17.02 13.07 3.04
N ASP A 92 -15.83 13.66 3.01
CA ASP A 92 -15.33 14.51 4.09
C ASP A 92 -16.01 15.89 4.08
N LEU A 93 -16.39 16.39 2.91
CA LEU A 93 -17.22 17.59 2.76
C LEU A 93 -18.71 17.35 3.07
N GLY A 94 -19.10 16.13 3.45
CA GLY A 94 -20.49 15.82 3.81
C GLY A 94 -21.48 15.96 2.64
N MET A 95 -21.00 15.81 1.40
CA MET A 95 -21.81 16.13 0.21
C MET A 95 -22.87 15.06 -0.04
N LEU A 96 -24.08 15.33 0.45
CA LEU A 96 -25.25 14.48 0.28
C LEU A 96 -25.81 14.59 -1.15
N ASN A 97 -26.36 13.48 -1.65
CA ASN A 97 -27.19 13.51 -2.84
C ASN A 97 -28.40 14.43 -2.61
N HIS A 98 -28.60 15.39 -3.51
CA HIS A 98 -29.71 16.35 -3.42
C HIS A 98 -31.09 15.68 -3.37
N ALA A 99 -31.25 14.52 -4.00
CA ALA A 99 -32.47 13.74 -3.99
C ALA A 99 -32.58 12.79 -2.79
N TYR A 100 -31.54 12.66 -1.95
CA TYR A 100 -31.48 11.65 -0.89
C TYR A 100 -32.67 11.74 0.07
N ILE A 101 -32.93 12.93 0.63
CA ILE A 101 -33.98 13.13 1.62
C ILE A 101 -35.35 12.76 1.04
N LYS A 102 -35.62 13.17 -0.21
CA LYS A 102 -36.86 12.82 -0.92
C LYS A 102 -36.96 11.30 -1.14
N THR A 103 -35.87 10.68 -1.59
CA THR A 103 -35.78 9.24 -1.84
C THR A 103 -36.00 8.42 -0.57
N MET A 104 -35.40 8.84 0.55
CA MET A 104 -35.57 8.16 1.84
C MET A 104 -36.98 8.30 2.39
N LYS A 105 -37.64 9.45 2.20
CA LYS A 105 -39.06 9.61 2.57
C LYS A 105 -39.95 8.63 1.80
N SER A 106 -39.69 8.39 0.52
CA SER A 106 -40.45 7.42 -0.27
C SER A 106 -40.09 5.96 0.03
N LEU A 107 -38.83 5.66 0.37
CA LEU A 107 -38.36 4.29 0.63
C LEU A 107 -38.58 3.82 2.07
N LYS A 108 -38.91 4.71 3.01
CA LYS A 108 -38.94 4.39 4.44
C LYS A 108 -39.83 3.19 4.77
N SER A 109 -41.11 3.22 4.39
CA SER A 109 -42.07 2.17 4.71
C SER A 109 -41.69 0.83 4.07
N GLU A 110 -41.17 0.88 2.85
CA GLU A 110 -40.68 -0.31 2.13
C GLU A 110 -39.43 -0.90 2.80
N LEU A 111 -38.47 -0.07 3.22
CA LEU A 111 -37.29 -0.52 3.96
C LEU A 111 -37.67 -1.14 5.32
N GLU A 112 -38.58 -0.51 6.06
CA GLU A 112 -39.06 -1.02 7.35
C GLU A 112 -39.82 -2.33 7.19
N SER A 113 -40.58 -2.51 6.10
CA SER A 113 -41.29 -3.75 5.80
C SER A 113 -40.36 -4.89 5.35
N VAL A 114 -39.38 -4.60 4.50
CA VAL A 114 -38.51 -5.63 3.88
C VAL A 114 -37.33 -6.02 4.78
N ILE A 115 -36.80 -5.07 5.56
CA ILE A 115 -35.60 -5.26 6.40
C ILE A 115 -35.96 -5.31 7.90
N GLY A 116 -37.05 -4.66 8.30
CA GLY A 116 -37.46 -4.49 9.70
C GLY A 116 -37.10 -3.11 10.24
N ALA A 117 -37.94 -2.59 11.15
CA ALA A 117 -37.77 -1.29 11.79
C ALA A 117 -36.67 -1.32 12.89
N CYS A 118 -35.41 -1.48 12.48
CA CYS A 118 -34.27 -1.43 13.40
C CYS A 118 -33.57 -0.06 13.40
N ASP A 119 -32.76 0.22 14.42
CA ASP A 119 -32.08 1.51 14.56
C ASP A 119 -31.20 1.86 13.36
N ASP A 120 -30.56 0.88 12.71
CA ASP A 120 -29.77 1.13 11.50
C ASP A 120 -30.62 1.67 10.34
N VAL A 121 -31.89 1.25 10.20
CA VAL A 121 -32.82 1.79 9.20
C VAL A 121 -33.23 3.21 9.57
N LYS A 122 -33.46 3.47 10.87
CA LYS A 122 -33.72 4.82 11.39
C LYS A 122 -32.57 5.78 11.07
N GLU A 123 -31.32 5.32 11.22
CA GLU A 123 -30.15 6.14 10.93
C GLU A 123 -30.10 6.61 9.45
N LEU A 124 -30.69 5.87 8.52
CA LEU A 124 -30.69 6.25 7.10
C LEU A 124 -31.51 7.51 6.81
N TYR A 125 -32.59 7.75 7.56
CA TYR A 125 -33.49 8.89 7.29
C TYR A 125 -33.50 9.96 8.38
N GLN A 126 -32.94 9.70 9.56
CA GLN A 126 -32.87 10.67 10.66
C GLN A 126 -31.64 11.58 10.58
N PHE A 127 -30.53 11.11 10.01
CA PHE A 127 -29.28 11.87 9.98
C PHE A 127 -29.01 12.47 8.60
N LYS A 128 -28.31 13.60 8.59
CA LYS A 128 -27.75 14.24 7.37
C LYS A 128 -26.25 13.96 7.20
N ASP A 129 -25.61 13.37 8.21
CA ASP A 129 -24.20 13.02 8.16
C ASP A 129 -23.98 11.77 7.30
N ILE A 130 -23.33 11.98 6.15
CA ILE A 130 -22.98 10.94 5.17
C ILE A 130 -22.16 9.80 5.80
N LYS A 131 -21.30 10.07 6.78
CA LYS A 131 -20.45 9.05 7.42
C LYS A 131 -21.30 8.13 8.28
N ARG A 132 -22.23 8.70 9.05
CA ARG A 132 -23.16 7.94 9.87
C ARG A 132 -24.10 7.09 9.02
N ILE A 133 -24.68 7.67 7.97
CA ILE A 133 -25.52 6.94 7.00
C ILE A 133 -24.75 5.77 6.38
N ARG A 134 -23.51 5.98 5.93
CA ARG A 134 -22.69 4.91 5.33
C ARG A 134 -22.38 3.78 6.31
N ASN A 135 -22.15 4.10 7.58
CA ASN A 135 -21.91 3.10 8.60
C ASN A 135 -23.17 2.27 8.87
N ALA A 136 -24.35 2.91 8.92
CA ALA A 136 -25.62 2.23 9.00
C ALA A 136 -25.85 1.30 7.80
N LEU A 137 -25.63 1.78 6.57
CA LEU A 137 -25.71 0.95 5.36
C LEU A 137 -24.78 -0.26 5.42
N LYS A 138 -23.52 -0.08 5.84
CA LYS A 138 -22.58 -1.20 6.00
C LYS A 138 -23.09 -2.26 6.98
N ARG A 139 -23.69 -1.85 8.10
CA ARG A 139 -24.28 -2.77 9.08
C ARG A 139 -25.50 -3.50 8.50
N LEU A 140 -26.36 -2.79 7.77
CA LEU A 140 -27.53 -3.37 7.09
C LEU A 140 -27.13 -4.37 6.00
N TYR A 141 -26.18 -4.05 5.12
CA TYR A 141 -25.71 -4.98 4.08
C TYR A 141 -25.20 -6.31 4.66
N ARG A 142 -24.59 -6.27 5.85
CA ARG A 142 -24.12 -7.47 6.56
C ARG A 142 -25.30 -8.28 7.12
N LYS A 143 -26.25 -7.62 7.79
CA LYS A 143 -27.48 -8.27 8.29
C LYS A 143 -28.28 -8.91 7.16
N CYS A 144 -28.31 -8.27 6.00
CA CYS A 144 -29.08 -8.70 4.83
C CYS A 144 -28.32 -9.65 3.88
N ARG A 145 -27.15 -10.18 4.25
CA ARG A 145 -26.28 -10.95 3.34
C ARG A 145 -26.98 -12.16 2.71
N GLY A 146 -27.93 -12.77 3.43
CA GLY A 146 -28.70 -13.93 2.98
C GLY A 146 -29.83 -13.61 1.99
N SER A 147 -30.28 -12.36 1.89
CA SER A 147 -31.43 -11.98 1.07
C SER A 147 -31.03 -11.13 -0.13
N LYS A 148 -31.35 -11.59 -1.35
CA LYS A 148 -31.16 -10.81 -2.58
C LYS A 148 -32.12 -9.61 -2.63
N LEU A 149 -33.35 -9.80 -2.17
CA LEU A 149 -34.38 -8.75 -2.14
C LEU A 149 -33.96 -7.59 -1.22
N GLN A 150 -33.54 -7.90 0.01
CA GLN A 150 -33.10 -6.88 0.96
C GLN A 150 -31.87 -6.11 0.45
N ARG A 151 -30.92 -6.81 -0.19
CA ARG A 151 -29.75 -6.15 -0.80
C ARG A 151 -30.14 -5.22 -1.95
N ALA A 152 -31.02 -5.66 -2.84
CA ALA A 152 -31.51 -4.83 -3.93
C ALA A 152 -32.23 -3.56 -3.41
N MET A 153 -32.93 -3.65 -2.27
CA MET A 153 -33.51 -2.46 -1.61
C MET A 153 -32.44 -1.50 -1.10
N LEU A 154 -31.39 -2.02 -0.47
CA LEU A 154 -30.27 -1.18 0.00
C LEU A 154 -29.49 -0.53 -1.15
N ASP A 155 -29.43 -1.14 -2.33
CA ASP A 155 -28.77 -0.58 -3.52
C ASP A 155 -29.46 0.70 -4.04
N ASN A 156 -30.75 0.88 -3.72
CA ASN A 156 -31.51 2.11 -4.02
C ASN A 156 -31.15 3.26 -3.07
N VAL A 157 -30.54 2.98 -1.92
CA VAL A 157 -30.15 4.00 -0.94
C VAL A 157 -28.82 4.62 -1.38
N LYS A 158 -28.91 5.78 -2.02
CA LYS A 158 -27.76 6.48 -2.60
C LYS A 158 -27.44 7.81 -1.89
N PRO A 159 -26.73 7.78 -0.74
CA PRO A 159 -26.50 8.97 0.07
C PRO A 159 -25.45 9.93 -0.49
N GLU A 160 -24.46 9.44 -1.22
CA GLU A 160 -23.37 10.28 -1.71
C GLU A 160 -23.78 11.12 -2.92
N HIS A 161 -23.23 12.34 -3.06
CA HIS A 161 -23.39 13.16 -4.25
C HIS A 161 -23.16 12.36 -5.56
N HIS A 162 -23.92 12.65 -6.63
CA HIS A 162 -23.89 11.88 -7.89
C HIS A 162 -22.48 11.63 -8.46
N ALA A 163 -21.60 12.63 -8.35
CA ALA A 163 -20.20 12.53 -8.72
C ALA A 163 -19.48 11.33 -8.07
N TYR A 164 -19.84 10.94 -6.85
CA TYR A 164 -19.26 9.79 -6.15
C TYR A 164 -19.49 8.49 -6.91
N TYR A 165 -20.71 8.25 -7.40
CA TYR A 165 -21.03 7.04 -8.16
C TYR A 165 -20.35 7.03 -9.53
N LYS A 166 -20.24 8.21 -10.15
CA LYS A 166 -19.49 8.38 -11.40
C LYS A 166 -18.02 7.98 -11.24
N LEU A 167 -17.40 8.45 -10.16
CA LEU A 167 -16.04 8.09 -9.75
C LEU A 167 -15.94 6.62 -9.30
N HIS A 168 -16.99 6.07 -8.71
CA HIS A 168 -17.03 4.68 -8.27
C HIS A 168 -16.93 3.72 -9.46
N GLY A 169 -17.74 3.94 -10.51
CA GLY A 169 -17.69 3.13 -11.74
C GLY A 169 -16.30 3.19 -12.41
N ALA A 170 -15.73 4.39 -12.55
CA ALA A 170 -14.37 4.57 -13.07
C ALA A 170 -13.33 3.81 -12.22
N SER A 171 -13.41 3.95 -10.88
CA SER A 171 -12.52 3.24 -9.96
C SER A 171 -12.65 1.72 -10.07
N GLN A 172 -13.85 1.18 -10.33
CA GLN A 172 -14.06 -0.25 -10.48
C GLN A 172 -13.40 -0.77 -11.76
N ARG A 173 -13.54 -0.05 -12.88
CA ARG A 173 -12.85 -0.40 -14.14
C ARG A 173 -11.34 -0.43 -13.97
N LEU A 174 -10.78 0.61 -13.35
CA LEU A 174 -9.34 0.66 -13.07
C LEU A 174 -8.88 -0.48 -12.16
N ASN A 175 -9.67 -0.83 -11.15
CA ASN A 175 -9.35 -1.98 -10.30
C ASN A 175 -9.34 -3.28 -11.10
N ASN A 176 -10.28 -3.48 -12.04
CA ASN A 176 -10.27 -4.67 -12.89
C ASN A 176 -9.00 -4.74 -13.74
N THR A 177 -8.63 -3.64 -14.42
CA THR A 177 -7.38 -3.56 -15.20
C THR A 177 -6.15 -3.81 -14.33
N ILE A 178 -6.10 -3.24 -13.12
CA ILE A 178 -4.99 -3.47 -12.18
C ILE A 178 -4.98 -4.94 -11.72
N ASN A 179 -6.13 -5.53 -11.43
CA ASN A 179 -6.24 -6.90 -10.94
C ASN A 179 -5.86 -7.91 -12.02
N GLU A 180 -6.28 -7.72 -13.27
CA GLU A 180 -5.88 -8.54 -14.43
C GLU A 180 -4.34 -8.57 -14.57
N ASN A 181 -3.69 -7.40 -14.43
CA ASN A 181 -2.23 -7.31 -14.40
C ASN A 181 -1.63 -7.93 -13.12
N THR A 182 -2.31 -7.82 -11.99
CA THR A 182 -1.82 -8.29 -10.69
C THR A 182 -1.91 -9.80 -10.56
N GLU A 183 -2.92 -10.48 -11.10
CA GLU A 183 -3.04 -11.94 -11.03
C GLU A 183 -1.90 -12.64 -11.78
N THR A 184 -1.55 -12.13 -12.96
CA THR A 184 -0.39 -12.61 -13.73
C THR A 184 0.90 -12.42 -12.95
N VAL A 185 1.08 -11.24 -12.35
CA VAL A 185 2.25 -10.92 -11.51
C VAL A 185 2.27 -11.73 -10.21
N LEU A 186 1.12 -12.05 -9.61
CA LEU A 186 1.04 -12.83 -8.38
C LEU A 186 1.38 -14.30 -8.63
N ARG A 187 0.96 -14.87 -9.77
CA ARG A 187 1.36 -16.22 -10.21
C ARG A 187 2.88 -16.30 -10.40
N GLN A 188 3.46 -15.39 -11.19
CA GLN A 188 4.92 -15.29 -11.37
C GLN A 188 5.69 -15.10 -10.04
N LYS A 189 5.12 -14.36 -9.08
CA LYS A 189 5.72 -14.15 -7.75
C LYS A 189 5.59 -15.33 -6.79
N HIS A 190 4.67 -16.26 -7.02
CA HIS A 190 4.57 -17.48 -6.23
C HIS A 190 5.69 -18.46 -6.59
N ASP A 191 6.11 -18.46 -7.86
CA ASP A 191 7.19 -19.30 -8.41
C ASP A 191 8.58 -18.70 -8.13
N ARG A 192 8.66 -17.37 -8.02
CA ARG A 192 9.90 -16.63 -7.70
C ARG A 192 9.84 -16.01 -6.30
N ARG A 193 10.01 -16.84 -5.25
CA ARG A 193 10.07 -16.37 -3.85
C ARG A 193 11.45 -15.85 -3.46
N ILE A 194 11.48 -14.69 -2.80
CA ILE A 194 12.69 -14.17 -2.15
C ILE A 194 13.02 -15.08 -0.96
N ARG A 195 14.24 -15.59 -0.93
CA ARG A 195 14.75 -16.42 0.15
C ARG A 195 15.39 -15.53 1.21
N ILE A 196 15.09 -15.77 2.49
CA ILE A 196 15.63 -15.01 3.62
C ILE A 196 16.17 -16.00 4.65
N ASN A 197 17.39 -15.76 5.14
CA ASN A 197 17.91 -16.49 6.29
C ASN A 197 17.23 -15.99 7.57
N PRO A 198 16.41 -16.83 8.23
CA PRO A 198 15.72 -16.43 9.44
C PRO A 198 16.68 -16.21 10.62
N ASP A 199 17.74 -17.01 10.76
CA ASP A 199 18.70 -16.91 11.86
C ASP A 199 19.46 -15.59 11.78
N TYR A 200 19.98 -15.25 10.59
CA TYR A 200 20.60 -13.94 10.36
C TYR A 200 19.66 -12.77 10.70
N ALA A 201 18.39 -12.84 10.23
CA ALA A 201 17.41 -11.79 10.46
C ALA A 201 17.08 -11.60 11.95
N ILE A 202 17.01 -12.69 12.71
CA ILE A 202 16.73 -12.67 14.15
C ILE A 202 17.96 -12.13 14.91
N ASP A 203 19.15 -12.63 14.59
CA ASP A 203 20.39 -12.26 15.26
C ASP A 203 20.72 -10.77 15.09
N ILE A 204 20.62 -10.25 13.85
CA ILE A 204 20.85 -8.83 13.59
C ILE A 204 19.82 -7.97 14.34
N ALA A 205 18.56 -8.41 14.42
CA ALA A 205 17.52 -7.68 15.13
C ALA A 205 17.78 -7.65 16.65
N HIS A 206 18.08 -8.80 17.26
CA HIS A 206 18.38 -8.89 18.69
C HIS A 206 19.63 -8.08 19.04
N LYS A 207 20.71 -8.19 18.24
CA LYS A 207 21.93 -7.39 18.42
C LYS A 207 21.62 -5.90 18.47
N ILE A 208 20.80 -5.40 17.54
CA ILE A 208 20.44 -3.99 17.43
C ILE A 208 19.52 -3.53 18.58
N LEU A 209 18.61 -4.39 19.04
CA LEU A 209 17.72 -4.06 20.16
C LEU A 209 18.46 -4.02 21.50
N LEU A 210 19.52 -4.81 21.65
CA LEU A 210 20.40 -4.81 22.82
C LEU A 210 21.43 -3.66 22.79
N ASP A 211 21.78 -3.15 21.62
CA ASP A 211 22.75 -2.07 21.47
C ASP A 211 22.13 -0.69 21.82
N LYS A 212 22.66 -0.10 22.90
CA LYS A 212 22.29 1.26 23.34
C LYS A 212 22.66 2.33 22.31
N LYS A 213 23.73 2.12 21.53
CA LYS A 213 24.26 3.05 20.53
C LYS A 213 23.63 2.88 19.13
N ALA A 214 22.84 1.83 18.91
CA ALA A 214 22.22 1.59 17.61
C ALA A 214 21.34 2.77 17.16
N LYS A 215 21.37 3.06 15.86
CA LYS A 215 20.65 4.18 15.28
C LYS A 215 19.15 3.94 15.37
N LYS A 216 18.38 5.03 15.48
CA LYS A 216 16.91 4.96 15.59
C LYS A 216 16.24 4.26 14.39
N GLN A 217 16.84 4.31 13.20
CA GLN A 217 16.37 3.61 12.00
C GLN A 217 16.59 2.10 12.10
N GLU A 218 17.73 1.69 12.65
CA GLU A 218 18.07 0.29 12.88
C GLU A 218 17.12 -0.33 13.90
N LYS A 219 16.87 0.36 15.02
CA LYS A 219 15.90 -0.09 16.03
C LYS A 219 14.49 -0.24 15.46
N ALA A 220 14.06 0.68 14.60
CA ALA A 220 12.76 0.57 13.93
C ALA A 220 12.68 -0.65 13.00
N VAL A 221 13.75 -0.97 12.26
CA VAL A 221 13.80 -2.18 11.40
C VAL A 221 13.81 -3.45 12.25
N ALA A 222 14.62 -3.50 13.31
CA ALA A 222 14.65 -4.63 14.23
C ALA A 222 13.27 -4.91 14.86
N LEU A 223 12.55 -3.84 15.26
CA LEU A 223 11.18 -3.95 15.76
C LEU A 223 10.20 -4.51 14.70
N ILE A 224 10.37 -4.18 13.42
CA ILE A 224 9.55 -4.76 12.35
C ILE A 224 9.80 -6.27 12.25
N ILE A 225 11.06 -6.73 12.38
CA ILE A 225 11.41 -8.15 12.33
C ILE A 225 10.76 -8.90 13.50
N VAL A 226 10.95 -8.44 14.73
CA VAL A 226 10.52 -9.20 15.93
C VAL A 226 9.03 -9.12 16.25
N THR A 227 8.29 -8.18 15.63
CA THR A 227 6.83 -7.99 15.87
C THR A 227 5.96 -8.15 14.62
N GLY A 228 6.58 -8.15 13.44
CA GLY A 228 5.90 -8.09 12.16
C GLY A 228 5.05 -6.84 11.92
N ARG A 229 5.15 -5.79 12.75
CA ARG A 229 4.28 -4.60 12.62
C ARG A 229 4.70 -3.71 11.44
N ARG A 230 3.76 -2.93 10.91
CA ARG A 230 4.05 -2.00 9.80
C ARG A 230 4.98 -0.88 10.29
N PRO A 231 5.80 -0.29 9.42
CA PRO A 231 6.65 0.84 9.79
C PRO A 231 5.89 1.95 10.53
N THR A 232 4.76 2.39 10.01
CA THR A 232 3.94 3.44 10.66
C THR A 232 3.31 2.99 11.98
N GLU A 233 3.05 1.70 12.16
CA GLU A 233 2.59 1.18 13.45
C GLU A 233 3.72 1.32 14.47
N ILE A 234 4.91 0.81 14.15
CA ILE A 234 6.11 0.92 15.01
C ILE A 234 6.40 2.37 15.39
N LEU A 235 6.43 3.27 14.41
CA LEU A 235 6.83 4.65 14.64
C LEU A 235 5.79 5.50 15.38
N LYS A 236 4.51 5.07 15.43
CA LYS A 236 3.43 5.98 15.83
C LYS A 236 2.30 5.33 16.62
N THR A 237 1.65 4.31 16.08
CA THR A 237 0.35 3.85 16.62
C THR A 237 0.43 2.60 17.48
N ALA A 238 1.50 1.82 17.38
CA ALA A 238 1.65 0.56 18.08
C ALA A 238 1.70 0.76 19.60
N THR A 239 0.91 -0.03 20.31
CA THR A 239 1.00 -0.23 21.75
C THR A 239 1.13 -1.72 22.02
N LEU A 240 2.16 -2.12 22.78
CA LEU A 240 2.38 -3.49 23.20
C LEU A 240 2.23 -3.59 24.71
N LYS A 241 1.45 -4.58 25.17
CA LYS A 241 1.32 -4.93 26.59
C LYS A 241 1.66 -6.40 26.76
N LYS A 242 2.44 -6.73 27.80
CA LYS A 242 2.77 -8.12 28.14
C LYS A 242 1.47 -8.91 28.39
N HIS A 243 1.42 -10.15 27.91
CA HIS A 243 0.30 -11.06 28.16
C HIS A 243 0.79 -12.41 28.71
N THR A 244 1.56 -13.15 27.92
CA THR A 244 2.30 -14.34 28.35
C THR A 244 3.78 -14.16 28.02
N ASP A 245 4.65 -15.14 28.29
CA ASP A 245 6.08 -15.03 27.99
C ASP A 245 6.40 -15.07 26.48
N ASP A 246 5.50 -15.64 25.67
CA ASP A 246 5.65 -15.74 24.22
C ASP A 246 4.76 -14.77 23.42
N MET A 247 3.76 -14.17 24.07
CA MET A 247 2.75 -13.34 23.41
C MET A 247 2.58 -11.98 24.07
N VAL A 248 2.24 -10.98 23.25
CA VAL A 248 1.83 -9.64 23.70
C VAL A 248 0.49 -9.26 23.12
N LEU A 249 -0.23 -8.40 23.83
CA LEU A 249 -1.40 -7.70 23.32
C LEU A 249 -0.95 -6.49 22.51
N PHE A 250 -1.27 -6.49 21.22
CA PHE A 250 -1.03 -5.39 20.30
C PHE A 250 -2.30 -4.59 20.04
N ASP A 251 -2.21 -3.28 20.23
CA ASP A 251 -3.12 -2.28 19.69
C ASP A 251 -2.35 -1.34 18.75
N GLY A 252 -3.05 -0.59 17.90
CA GLY A 252 -2.45 0.35 16.95
C GLY A 252 -2.66 0.00 15.50
N GLN A 253 -3.43 -1.05 15.21
CA GLN A 253 -3.58 -1.59 13.85
C GLN A 253 -4.04 -0.50 12.88
N LEU A 254 -3.31 -0.35 11.78
CA LEU A 254 -3.69 0.51 10.66
C LEU A 254 -4.39 -0.29 9.56
N LYS A 255 -5.05 0.43 8.63
CA LYS A 255 -5.79 -0.14 7.47
C LYS A 255 -6.95 -1.06 7.90
N THR A 256 -7.74 -0.62 8.88
CA THR A 256 -8.88 -1.36 9.45
C THR A 256 -10.25 -1.01 8.82
N ARG A 257 -10.31 -0.13 7.80
CA ARG A 257 -11.53 0.52 7.25
C ARG A 257 -12.75 -0.39 6.95
N ASP A 258 -12.54 -1.70 6.80
CA ASP A 258 -13.59 -2.68 6.49
C ASP A 258 -13.68 -3.84 7.51
N ARG A 259 -13.04 -3.72 8.68
CA ARG A 259 -12.92 -4.80 9.67
C ARG A 259 -13.70 -4.44 10.94
N HIS A 260 -14.96 -4.90 11.05
CA HIS A 260 -15.76 -4.74 12.28
C HIS A 260 -15.10 -5.42 13.49
N ILE A 261 -14.30 -6.47 13.25
CA ILE A 261 -13.50 -7.17 14.25
C ILE A 261 -12.61 -6.20 15.06
N HIS A 262 -12.11 -5.12 14.46
CA HIS A 262 -11.28 -4.12 15.16
C HIS A 262 -12.07 -2.94 15.74
N GLU A 263 -13.37 -2.84 15.44
CA GLU A 263 -14.29 -1.96 16.17
C GLU A 263 -14.74 -2.61 17.49
N THR A 264 -14.60 -3.93 17.62
CA THR A 264 -14.89 -4.71 18.84
C THR A 264 -13.63 -5.20 19.57
N LEU A 265 -12.53 -5.52 18.88
CA LEU A 265 -11.23 -5.90 19.49
C LEU A 265 -10.25 -4.72 19.44
N THR A 266 -10.08 -4.06 20.59
CA THR A 266 -9.11 -2.98 20.77
C THR A 266 -7.67 -3.47 20.87
N ALA A 267 -7.42 -4.71 21.29
CA ALA A 267 -6.10 -5.32 21.26
C ALA A 267 -6.21 -6.81 20.94
N TYR A 268 -5.20 -7.36 20.26
CA TYR A 268 -5.15 -8.80 19.95
C TYR A 268 -3.76 -9.38 20.17
N HIS A 269 -3.71 -10.68 20.38
CA HIS A 269 -2.48 -11.41 20.66
C HIS A 269 -1.59 -11.50 19.41
N ILE A 270 -0.31 -11.15 19.57
CA ILE A 270 0.73 -11.43 18.60
C ILE A 270 1.93 -12.07 19.30
N PRO A 271 2.61 -13.03 18.65
CA PRO A 271 3.82 -13.60 19.20
C PRO A 271 5.00 -12.63 19.03
N LEU A 272 5.97 -12.69 19.92
CA LEU A 272 7.24 -11.95 19.77
C LEU A 272 8.39 -12.91 19.49
N ILE A 273 9.29 -12.51 18.59
CA ILE A 273 10.54 -13.24 18.40
C ILE A 273 11.52 -12.79 19.49
N THR A 274 11.61 -13.58 20.55
CA THR A 274 12.48 -13.33 21.72
C THR A 274 13.69 -14.26 21.75
N SER A 275 14.65 -13.94 22.61
CA SER A 275 15.73 -14.83 23.07
C SER A 275 15.99 -14.58 24.54
N ASP A 276 16.82 -15.41 25.18
CA ASP A 276 17.19 -15.28 26.60
C ASP A 276 17.70 -13.86 26.93
N LYS A 277 18.47 -13.26 26.01
CA LYS A 277 19.03 -11.91 26.17
C LYS A 277 18.06 -10.83 25.67
N CYS A 278 17.35 -11.07 24.58
CA CYS A 278 16.38 -10.13 24.00
C CYS A 278 14.95 -10.55 24.34
N ASN A 279 14.58 -10.40 25.61
CA ASN A 279 13.25 -10.75 26.11
C ASN A 279 12.17 -9.71 25.74
N GLN A 280 10.92 -9.99 26.07
CA GLN A 280 9.80 -9.10 25.79
C GLN A 280 9.99 -7.67 26.33
N GLN A 281 10.54 -7.51 27.53
CA GLN A 281 10.72 -6.19 28.15
C GLN A 281 11.69 -5.32 27.34
N VAL A 282 12.75 -5.92 26.78
CA VAL A 282 13.68 -5.24 25.87
C VAL A 282 12.93 -4.71 24.64
N ILE A 283 12.10 -5.55 24.01
CA ILE A 283 11.31 -5.18 22.83
C ILE A 283 10.32 -4.04 23.16
N LEU A 284 9.62 -4.12 24.29
CA LEU A 284 8.66 -3.11 24.75
C LEU A 284 9.35 -1.75 25.00
N ASN A 285 10.52 -1.76 25.63
CA ASN A 285 11.31 -0.56 25.89
C ASN A 285 11.90 0.02 24.59
N ALA A 286 12.34 -0.84 23.66
CA ALA A 286 12.82 -0.43 22.35
C ALA A 286 11.71 0.23 21.53
N LEU A 287 10.47 -0.26 21.59
CA LEU A 287 9.32 0.39 20.94
C LEU A 287 9.09 1.80 21.48
N LYS A 288 9.01 1.96 22.80
CA LYS A 288 8.77 3.26 23.45
C LYS A 288 9.87 4.28 23.10
N SER A 289 11.14 3.87 23.21
CA SER A 289 12.28 4.74 22.90
C SER A 289 12.36 5.08 21.41
N THR A 290 12.03 4.14 20.53
CA THR A 290 11.91 4.39 19.09
C THR A 290 10.82 5.43 18.83
N GLN A 291 9.59 5.25 19.35
CA GLN A 291 8.52 6.23 19.14
C GLN A 291 8.90 7.63 19.65
N LEU A 292 9.57 7.73 20.80
CA LEU A 292 10.06 9.00 21.34
C LEU A 292 11.08 9.68 20.39
N ALA A 293 12.00 8.91 19.81
CA ALA A 293 13.03 9.41 18.90
C ALA A 293 12.51 9.91 17.54
N TYR A 294 11.29 9.52 17.16
CA TYR A 294 10.63 9.94 15.93
C TYR A 294 9.49 10.94 16.17
N LYS A 295 9.04 11.11 17.42
CA LYS A 295 7.85 11.90 17.78
C LYS A 295 7.82 13.29 17.15
N ASN A 296 8.97 13.99 17.15
CA ASN A 296 9.09 15.38 16.72
C ASN A 296 9.52 15.54 15.25
N ILE A 297 9.70 14.46 14.50
CA ILE A 297 10.03 14.57 13.07
C ILE A 297 8.79 15.10 12.36
N GLU A 298 8.94 16.23 11.67
CA GLU A 298 7.87 16.83 10.87
C GLU A 298 7.79 16.19 9.49
N ILE A 299 6.55 15.96 9.05
CA ILE A 299 6.25 15.48 7.71
C ILE A 299 5.24 16.42 7.08
N THR A 300 5.57 16.89 5.89
CA THR A 300 4.70 17.68 5.03
C THR A 300 3.96 16.77 4.06
N TYR A 301 2.64 16.90 3.98
CA TYR A 301 1.80 16.12 3.08
C TYR A 301 0.53 16.88 2.72
N PRO A 302 -0.08 16.58 1.56
CA PRO A 302 -1.43 17.03 1.28
C PRO A 302 -2.40 16.28 2.20
N ASP A 303 -3.22 17.03 2.94
CA ASP A 303 -4.34 16.45 3.66
C ASP A 303 -5.40 15.91 2.69
N ILE A 304 -6.49 15.37 3.23
CA ILE A 304 -7.63 14.89 2.46
C ILE A 304 -8.29 15.98 1.60
N LEU A 305 -8.11 17.25 1.95
CA LEU A 305 -8.59 18.43 1.25
C LEU A 305 -7.52 18.99 0.29
N GLY A 306 -6.38 18.30 0.10
CA GLY A 306 -5.32 18.77 -0.78
C GLY A 306 -4.51 19.94 -0.24
N ASN A 307 -4.80 20.40 0.99
CA ASN A 307 -4.02 21.44 1.64
C ASN A 307 -2.68 20.87 2.09
N THR A 308 -1.62 21.62 1.86
CA THR A 308 -0.31 21.26 2.40
C THR A 308 -0.32 21.47 3.90
N VAL A 309 -0.16 20.38 4.64
CA VAL A 309 -0.11 20.37 6.10
C VAL A 309 1.23 19.80 6.54
N THR A 310 1.86 20.44 7.52
CA THR A 310 3.05 19.94 8.19
C THR A 310 2.68 19.55 9.62
N THR A 311 2.86 18.29 9.97
CA THR A 311 2.64 17.79 11.33
C THR A 311 3.75 16.82 11.74
N SER A 312 3.97 16.69 13.04
CA SER A 312 4.93 15.72 13.57
C SER A 312 4.39 14.29 13.53
N ILE A 313 5.28 13.30 13.35
CA ILE A 313 4.91 11.87 13.33
C ILE A 313 4.10 11.48 14.58
N GLY A 314 4.51 11.98 15.74
CA GLY A 314 3.93 11.65 17.04
C GLY A 314 2.73 12.52 17.46
N ASP A 315 2.14 13.30 16.55
CA ASP A 315 0.96 14.11 16.87
C ASP A 315 -0.23 13.23 17.29
N LYS A 316 -0.62 13.33 18.56
CA LYS A 316 -1.72 12.58 19.16
C LYS A 316 -3.09 12.94 18.57
N LYS A 317 -3.26 14.17 18.04
CA LYS A 317 -4.50 14.57 17.36
C LYS A 317 -4.68 13.82 16.04
N ARG A 318 -3.58 13.31 15.46
CA ARG A 318 -3.56 12.57 14.19
C ARG A 318 -3.43 11.08 14.44
N GLY A 319 -4.39 10.47 15.13
CA GLY A 319 -4.37 9.04 15.50
C GLY A 319 -4.56 8.04 14.34
N LYS A 320 -5.09 6.85 14.65
CA LYS A 320 -5.32 5.76 13.67
C LYS A 320 -6.28 6.17 12.54
N GLY A 321 -7.20 7.11 12.82
CA GLY A 321 -8.19 7.61 11.87
C GLY A 321 -7.66 8.59 10.82
N ASP A 322 -6.48 9.20 11.02
CA ASP A 322 -5.93 10.13 10.03
C ASP A 322 -5.18 9.38 8.91
N ILE A 323 -5.93 9.06 7.86
CA ILE A 323 -5.43 8.27 6.72
C ILE A 323 -4.34 9.03 5.96
N ALA A 324 -4.47 10.35 5.79
CA ALA A 324 -3.51 11.17 5.04
C ALA A 324 -2.17 11.22 5.77
N HIS A 325 -2.19 11.51 7.07
CA HIS A 325 -1.00 11.54 7.90
C HIS A 325 -0.34 10.15 7.97
N ASN A 326 -1.11 9.09 8.22
CA ASN A 326 -0.57 7.72 8.30
C ASN A 326 0.08 7.28 6.99
N ARG A 327 -0.46 7.71 5.84
CA ARG A 327 0.15 7.46 4.53
C ARG A 327 1.46 8.22 4.36
N ALA A 328 1.49 9.49 4.72
CA ALA A 328 2.70 10.31 4.64
C ALA A 328 3.83 9.72 5.49
N VAL A 329 3.52 9.33 6.74
CA VAL A 329 4.47 8.62 7.62
C VAL A 329 4.91 7.30 7.01
N THR A 330 4.00 6.52 6.39
CA THR A 330 4.36 5.26 5.71
C THR A 330 5.37 5.50 4.58
N GLN A 331 5.13 6.52 3.75
CA GLN A 331 6.00 6.84 2.62
C GLN A 331 7.39 7.25 3.10
N TRP A 332 7.46 8.16 4.07
CA TRP A 332 8.70 8.60 4.68
C TRP A 332 9.45 7.47 5.38
N ALA A 333 8.74 6.60 6.10
CA ALA A 333 9.33 5.46 6.77
C ALA A 333 9.89 4.45 5.76
N ASN A 334 9.16 4.15 4.70
CA ASN A 334 9.64 3.24 3.65
C ASN A 334 10.88 3.80 2.93
N SER A 335 10.97 5.11 2.66
CA SER A 335 12.19 5.66 2.05
C SER A 335 13.39 5.54 2.99
N THR A 336 13.19 5.76 4.29
CA THR A 336 14.28 5.78 5.28
C THR A 336 14.70 4.37 5.69
N LEU A 337 13.75 3.53 6.08
CA LEU A 337 14.01 2.22 6.67
C LEU A 337 14.46 1.20 5.62
N ASN A 338 13.96 1.26 4.38
CA ASN A 338 14.44 0.36 3.33
C ASN A 338 15.93 0.56 3.02
N SER A 339 16.52 1.73 3.29
CA SER A 339 17.97 1.92 3.15
C SER A 339 18.76 1.08 4.14
N VAL A 340 18.25 0.93 5.38
CA VAL A 340 18.88 0.09 6.41
C VAL A 340 18.74 -1.38 6.02
N ILE A 341 17.55 -1.78 5.59
CA ILE A 341 17.25 -3.17 5.16
C ILE A 341 18.20 -3.59 4.04
N ARG A 342 18.39 -2.75 3.02
CA ARG A 342 19.35 -3.03 1.94
C ARG A 342 20.77 -3.22 2.45
N GLY A 343 21.19 -2.44 3.45
CA GLY A 343 22.50 -2.60 4.07
C GLY A 343 22.65 -3.91 4.85
N TRP A 344 21.59 -4.35 5.54
CA TRP A 344 21.62 -5.59 6.31
C TRP A 344 21.58 -6.84 5.42
N PHE A 345 20.74 -6.87 4.40
CA PHE A 345 20.52 -8.06 3.59
C PHE A 345 21.28 -8.07 2.26
N ASP A 346 22.02 -7.00 1.95
CA ASP A 346 22.78 -6.79 0.70
C ASP A 346 21.98 -7.04 -0.59
N THR A 347 20.68 -6.73 -0.55
CA THR A 347 19.78 -6.88 -1.69
C THR A 347 18.77 -5.75 -1.72
N ASP A 348 18.38 -5.32 -2.93
CA ASP A 348 17.30 -4.35 -3.14
C ASP A 348 15.90 -4.99 -3.21
N GLY A 349 15.84 -6.33 -3.26
CA GLY A 349 14.60 -7.10 -3.30
C GLY A 349 13.82 -7.10 -1.97
N ILE A 350 14.48 -6.82 -0.85
CA ILE A 350 13.85 -6.82 0.48
C ILE A 350 13.41 -5.43 0.89
N THR A 351 12.19 -5.36 1.41
CA THR A 351 11.57 -4.13 1.93
C THR A 351 10.96 -4.38 3.31
N CYS A 352 10.47 -3.33 3.97
CA CYS A 352 9.69 -3.48 5.22
C CYS A 352 8.49 -4.44 5.06
N LYS A 353 7.89 -4.53 3.87
CA LYS A 353 6.79 -5.48 3.60
C LYS A 353 7.30 -6.91 3.59
N SER A 354 8.49 -7.14 3.02
CA SER A 354 9.17 -8.44 3.00
C SER A 354 9.50 -8.91 4.42
N LEU A 355 9.99 -8.03 5.30
CA LEU A 355 10.28 -8.39 6.69
C LEU A 355 9.01 -8.76 7.48
N ARG A 356 7.90 -8.06 7.23
CA ARG A 356 6.60 -8.43 7.81
C ARG A 356 6.11 -9.81 7.32
N ALA A 357 6.43 -10.17 6.07
CA ALA A 357 6.16 -11.50 5.53
C ALA A 357 7.01 -12.57 6.21
N ALA A 358 8.33 -12.33 6.29
CA ALA A 358 9.29 -13.20 6.96
C ALA A 358 8.91 -13.44 8.43
N TYR A 359 8.47 -12.40 9.15
CA TYR A 359 7.96 -12.56 10.50
C TYR A 359 6.80 -13.55 10.57
N SER A 360 5.82 -13.49 9.67
CA SER A 360 4.69 -14.44 9.73
C SER A 360 5.12 -15.88 9.43
N GLU A 361 6.14 -16.05 8.58
CA GLU A 361 6.75 -17.36 8.32
C GLU A 361 7.51 -17.89 9.54
N ILE A 362 8.36 -17.06 10.14
CA ILE A 362 9.15 -17.40 11.33
C ILE A 362 8.21 -17.71 12.49
N ALA A 363 7.20 -16.87 12.72
CA ALA A 363 6.23 -17.05 13.78
C ALA A 363 5.44 -18.35 13.61
N TYR A 364 5.08 -18.71 12.37
CA TYR A 364 4.46 -20.00 12.11
C TYR A 364 5.47 -21.14 12.36
N LEU A 365 6.63 -21.14 11.72
CA LEU A 365 7.50 -22.31 11.76
C LEU A 365 8.25 -22.52 13.08
N ARG A 366 8.51 -21.46 13.85
CA ARG A 366 9.46 -21.48 14.97
C ARG A 366 8.91 -21.03 16.31
N LEU A 367 7.74 -20.37 16.36
CA LEU A 367 7.19 -19.91 17.64
C LEU A 367 6.09 -20.85 18.12
N PRO A 368 6.19 -21.41 19.34
CA PRO A 368 5.18 -22.29 19.88
C PRO A 368 3.86 -21.52 20.05
N SER A 369 2.77 -22.04 19.49
CA SER A 369 1.44 -21.62 19.93
C SER A 369 0.45 -22.79 19.86
N GLU A 370 -0.32 -22.98 20.93
CA GLU A 370 -1.40 -23.97 20.96
C GLU A 370 -2.43 -23.71 19.85
N LYS A 371 -2.60 -22.44 19.47
CA LYS A 371 -3.45 -22.00 18.34
C LYS A 371 -2.99 -22.48 16.96
N GLN A 372 -1.79 -23.05 16.86
CA GLN A 372 -1.24 -23.52 15.60
C GLN A 372 -1.70 -24.94 15.24
N LYS A 373 -2.03 -25.77 16.24
CA LYS A 373 -2.51 -27.13 16.00
C LYS A 373 -3.84 -27.09 15.24
N GLY A 374 -3.83 -27.58 14.00
CA GLY A 374 -5.00 -27.61 13.11
C GLY A 374 -5.29 -26.32 12.34
N THR A 375 -4.48 -25.26 12.49
CA THR A 375 -4.68 -23.98 11.79
C THR A 375 -3.81 -23.90 10.54
N SER A 376 -4.40 -23.55 9.40
CA SER A 376 -3.63 -23.31 8.17
C SER A 376 -2.69 -22.11 8.33
N LYS A 377 -1.56 -22.15 7.63
CA LYS A 377 -0.57 -21.05 7.61
C LYS A 377 -1.20 -19.70 7.26
N ASP A 378 -2.11 -19.66 6.28
CA ASP A 378 -2.82 -18.45 5.87
C ASP A 378 -3.73 -17.92 6.99
N ALA A 379 -4.42 -18.80 7.72
CA ALA A 379 -5.27 -18.42 8.85
C ALA A 379 -4.44 -17.93 10.04
N TYR A 380 -3.31 -18.58 10.31
CA TYR A 380 -2.36 -18.14 11.34
C TYR A 380 -1.80 -16.75 11.01
N ALA A 381 -1.26 -16.56 9.80
CA ALA A 381 -0.78 -15.27 9.32
C ALA A 381 -1.89 -14.20 9.34
N ALA A 382 -3.12 -14.57 8.96
CA ALA A 382 -4.27 -13.67 9.06
C ALA A 382 -4.47 -13.16 10.49
N SER A 383 -4.44 -14.06 11.49
CA SER A 383 -4.64 -13.73 12.91
C SER A 383 -3.57 -12.77 13.44
N ILE A 384 -2.28 -13.11 13.31
CA ILE A 384 -1.19 -12.32 13.91
C ILE A 384 -0.96 -11.01 13.16
N LEU A 385 -1.28 -10.93 11.86
CA LEU A 385 -1.19 -9.69 11.08
C LEU A 385 -2.48 -8.84 11.18
N GLY A 386 -3.48 -9.33 11.92
CA GLY A 386 -4.73 -8.66 12.24
C GLY A 386 -5.71 -8.55 11.08
N TYR A 387 -5.63 -9.43 10.08
CA TYR A 387 -6.63 -9.53 8.99
C TYR A 387 -8.01 -9.95 9.54
N GLY A 388 -9.09 -9.44 8.93
CA GLY A 388 -10.44 -9.85 9.34
C GLY A 388 -10.80 -11.24 8.79
N GLU A 389 -11.93 -11.80 9.24
CA GLU A 389 -12.47 -13.14 8.88
C GLU A 389 -12.59 -13.44 7.38
N HIS A 390 -12.51 -12.44 6.50
CA HIS A 390 -12.54 -12.61 5.04
C HIS A 390 -11.25 -12.14 4.35
N GLY A 391 -10.18 -11.92 5.13
CA GLY A 391 -8.91 -11.36 4.69
C GLY A 391 -7.87 -12.37 4.21
N PHE A 392 -8.23 -13.66 4.08
CA PHE A 392 -7.29 -14.73 3.69
C PHE A 392 -6.56 -14.42 2.37
N GLY A 393 -7.24 -13.84 1.38
CA GLY A 393 -6.61 -13.43 0.12
C GLY A 393 -5.54 -12.33 0.28
N ALA A 394 -5.63 -11.50 1.33
CA ALA A 394 -4.60 -10.50 1.61
C ALA A 394 -3.34 -11.10 2.27
N ALA A 395 -3.47 -12.24 2.95
CA ALA A 395 -2.34 -12.99 3.50
C ALA A 395 -1.47 -13.62 2.39
N ARG A 396 -2.08 -14.05 1.28
CA ARG A 396 -1.37 -14.58 0.10
C ARG A 396 -0.34 -13.62 -0.50
N ASN A 397 -0.49 -12.29 -0.29
CA ASN A 397 0.52 -11.31 -0.68
C ASN A 397 1.86 -11.42 0.09
N TYR A 398 1.92 -12.25 1.13
CA TYR A 398 3.13 -12.54 1.90
C TYR A 398 3.77 -13.87 1.54
N ALA A 399 3.15 -14.69 0.69
CA ALA A 399 3.71 -15.95 0.18
C ALA A 399 4.92 -15.76 -0.77
N GLN A 400 5.40 -14.53 -0.91
CA GLN A 400 6.55 -14.14 -1.74
C GLN A 400 7.89 -14.38 -1.03
N ILE A 401 7.87 -14.79 0.25
CA ILE A 401 9.07 -15.12 1.03
C ILE A 401 9.15 -16.63 1.27
N ALA A 402 10.36 -17.17 1.15
CA ALA A 402 10.73 -18.48 1.69
C ALA A 402 11.82 -18.28 2.76
N LEU A 403 11.74 -19.04 3.84
CA LEU A 403 12.84 -19.11 4.81
C LEU A 403 13.83 -20.16 4.33
N ASP A 404 15.10 -19.81 4.31
CA ASP A 404 16.18 -20.69 3.87
C ASP A 404 17.40 -20.45 4.76
N THR A 405 17.80 -21.46 5.52
CA THR A 405 18.94 -21.37 6.45
C THR A 405 20.28 -21.60 5.79
N GLU A 406 20.31 -22.05 4.52
CA GLU A 406 21.54 -22.38 3.79
C GLU A 406 22.17 -21.13 3.16
N ILE A 407 21.38 -20.09 2.87
CA ILE A 407 21.89 -18.80 2.37
C ILE A 407 22.42 -17.94 3.51
N GLU A 408 23.41 -17.06 3.25
CA GLU A 408 24.01 -16.24 4.32
C GLU A 408 23.01 -15.22 4.91
N ARG A 409 22.24 -14.53 4.05
CA ARG A 409 21.36 -13.42 4.47
C ARG A 409 20.03 -13.40 3.73
N ALA A 410 20.08 -13.22 2.43
CA ALA A 410 18.92 -13.15 1.56
C ALA A 410 19.33 -13.31 0.11
N GLU A 411 18.43 -13.90 -0.66
CA GLU A 411 18.63 -14.10 -2.09
C GLU A 411 17.33 -13.78 -2.82
N LYS A 412 17.45 -12.97 -3.87
CA LYS A 412 16.35 -12.82 -4.82
C LYS A 412 16.42 -14.03 -5.75
N PRO A 413 15.31 -14.71 -6.04
CA PRO A 413 15.30 -15.72 -7.08
C PRO A 413 15.81 -15.06 -8.35
N ASP A 414 16.83 -15.67 -8.94
CA ASP A 414 17.35 -15.22 -10.23
C ASP A 414 16.17 -15.04 -11.19
N ASP A 415 16.23 -14.00 -12.02
CA ASP A 415 15.33 -13.90 -13.17
C ASP A 415 15.79 -14.95 -14.21
N ALA A 416 15.81 -16.23 -13.79
CA ALA A 416 16.42 -17.36 -14.48
C ALA A 416 15.73 -17.69 -15.82
N ASP A 417 14.52 -17.19 -16.04
CA ASP A 417 13.87 -17.28 -17.36
C ASP A 417 14.42 -16.25 -18.38
N LYS A 418 15.48 -15.51 -18.05
CA LYS A 418 16.27 -14.74 -19.04
C LYS A 418 17.58 -15.44 -19.41
N ALA A 419 17.84 -16.68 -18.98
CA ALA A 419 19.07 -17.38 -19.30
C ALA A 419 19.17 -17.83 -20.78
N GLU A 420 18.10 -17.75 -21.58
CA GLU A 420 18.15 -18.25 -22.96
C GLU A 420 18.83 -17.33 -23.98
N ASN A 421 19.17 -16.07 -23.65
CA ASN A 421 19.92 -15.21 -24.56
C ASN A 421 20.88 -14.30 -23.77
N GLN A 422 22.05 -14.82 -23.42
CA GLN A 422 23.14 -13.96 -22.95
C GLN A 422 23.53 -13.00 -24.07
N ASP A 423 23.38 -11.69 -23.86
CA ASP A 423 23.88 -10.66 -24.77
C ASP A 423 25.42 -10.66 -24.65
N SER A 424 26.04 -11.65 -25.28
CA SER A 424 27.48 -11.90 -25.26
C SER A 424 28.26 -10.67 -25.71
N GLU A 425 27.75 -9.97 -26.71
CA GLU A 425 28.30 -8.70 -27.20
C GLU A 425 28.26 -7.58 -26.14
N LEU A 426 27.19 -7.48 -25.33
CA LEU A 426 27.16 -6.55 -24.20
C LEU A 426 28.20 -6.90 -23.13
N VAL A 427 28.33 -8.17 -22.78
CA VAL A 427 29.32 -8.64 -21.79
C VAL A 427 30.73 -8.34 -22.28
N ASP A 428 31.02 -8.65 -23.53
CA ASP A 428 32.33 -8.40 -24.14
C ASP A 428 32.60 -6.91 -24.30
N GLY A 429 31.60 -6.11 -24.67
CA GLY A 429 31.68 -4.65 -24.71
C GLY A 429 32.04 -4.04 -23.36
N LEU A 430 31.38 -4.48 -22.29
CA LEU A 430 31.70 -4.04 -20.94
C LEU A 430 33.10 -4.48 -20.50
N LYS A 431 33.53 -5.71 -20.84
CA LYS A 431 34.90 -6.18 -20.54
C LYS A 431 35.96 -5.37 -21.29
N ARG A 432 35.75 -5.07 -22.58
CA ARG A 432 36.65 -4.19 -23.35
C ARG A 432 36.75 -2.78 -22.77
N ALA A 433 35.65 -2.26 -22.21
CA ALA A 433 35.65 -0.94 -21.58
C ALA A 433 36.34 -0.90 -20.21
N THR A 434 36.73 -2.04 -19.62
CA THR A 434 37.26 -2.12 -18.25
C THR A 434 38.50 -1.24 -18.07
N ASP A 435 39.46 -1.32 -18.99
CA ASP A 435 40.71 -0.58 -18.87
C ASP A 435 40.49 0.94 -18.94
N VAL A 436 39.59 1.39 -19.81
CA VAL A 436 39.26 2.82 -19.94
C VAL A 436 38.52 3.35 -18.73
N VAL A 437 37.61 2.55 -18.16
CA VAL A 437 36.91 2.93 -16.93
C VAL A 437 37.88 3.02 -15.76
N LEU A 438 38.81 2.06 -15.63
CA LEU A 438 39.78 2.01 -14.53
C LEU A 438 40.93 3.02 -14.67
N ALA A 439 41.20 3.51 -15.87
CA ALA A 439 42.22 4.55 -16.12
C ALA A 439 41.93 5.86 -15.35
N ASN A 440 40.66 6.16 -15.09
CA ASN A 440 40.28 7.36 -14.32
C ASN A 440 40.35 7.13 -12.81
N LYS A 441 41.55 7.18 -12.24
CA LYS A 441 41.83 6.93 -10.80
C LYS A 441 40.98 7.74 -9.82
N ARG A 442 40.40 8.88 -10.24
CA ARG A 442 39.54 9.75 -9.40
C ARG A 442 38.07 9.28 -9.37
N ALA A 443 37.64 8.39 -10.26
CA ALA A 443 36.26 7.98 -10.44
C ALA A 443 35.89 6.64 -9.75
N LYS A 444 36.24 6.49 -8.47
CA LYS A 444 36.02 5.24 -7.69
C LYS A 444 34.58 4.71 -7.74
N ALA A 445 33.59 5.59 -7.75
CA ALA A 445 32.18 5.20 -7.86
C ALA A 445 31.84 4.58 -9.22
N SER A 446 32.45 5.08 -10.30
CA SER A 446 32.29 4.52 -11.65
C SER A 446 32.97 3.15 -11.77
N HIS A 447 34.12 2.95 -11.12
CA HIS A 447 34.79 1.64 -11.10
C HIS A 447 33.91 0.57 -10.45
N ALA A 448 33.36 0.90 -9.28
CA ALA A 448 32.51 -0.04 -8.55
C ALA A 448 31.14 -0.26 -9.24
N LEU A 449 30.61 0.74 -9.94
CA LEU A 449 29.46 0.57 -10.83
C LEU A 449 29.79 -0.36 -12.00
N HIS A 450 30.95 -0.19 -12.62
CA HIS A 450 31.39 -0.98 -13.77
C HIS A 450 31.58 -2.45 -13.40
N ALA A 451 32.31 -2.74 -12.32
CA ALA A 451 32.47 -4.11 -11.83
C ALA A 451 31.12 -4.78 -11.55
N LYS A 452 30.18 -4.02 -10.96
CA LYS A 452 28.82 -4.52 -10.70
C LYS A 452 28.02 -4.73 -11.99
N LEU A 453 28.22 -3.88 -13.00
CA LEU A 453 27.55 -4.02 -14.30
C LEU A 453 28.06 -5.20 -15.10
N VAL A 454 29.37 -5.44 -15.11
CA VAL A 454 29.96 -6.64 -15.72
C VAL A 454 29.36 -7.88 -15.06
N ALA A 455 29.37 -7.96 -13.72
CA ALA A 455 28.78 -9.08 -12.99
C ALA A 455 27.26 -9.23 -13.22
N MET A 456 26.53 -8.13 -13.42
CA MET A 456 25.10 -8.17 -13.76
C MET A 456 24.89 -8.66 -15.20
N ALA A 457 25.70 -8.22 -16.16
CA ALA A 457 25.60 -8.64 -17.56
C ALA A 457 25.99 -10.11 -17.74
N GLU A 458 27.05 -10.58 -17.06
CA GLU A 458 27.45 -12.00 -17.04
C GLU A 458 26.35 -12.92 -16.50
N LYS A 459 25.49 -12.38 -15.63
CA LYS A 459 24.32 -13.08 -15.05
C LYS A 459 23.01 -12.78 -15.77
N ASN A 460 23.04 -12.09 -16.91
CA ASN A 460 21.85 -11.67 -17.67
C ASN A 460 20.82 -10.84 -16.86
N LEU A 461 21.29 -10.13 -15.83
CA LEU A 461 20.48 -9.28 -14.97
C LEU A 461 20.29 -7.85 -15.54
N ILE A 462 20.90 -7.56 -16.68
CA ILE A 462 20.78 -6.27 -17.37
C ILE A 462 20.94 -6.45 -18.88
N THR A 463 20.12 -5.73 -19.64
CA THR A 463 20.13 -5.67 -21.10
C THR A 463 20.60 -4.30 -21.61
N ARG A 464 20.95 -4.17 -22.91
CA ARG A 464 21.37 -2.89 -23.51
C ARG A 464 20.33 -1.78 -23.31
N ASP A 465 19.06 -2.08 -23.52
CA ASP A 465 17.95 -1.12 -23.34
C ASP A 465 17.83 -0.61 -21.88
N GLU A 466 18.33 -1.39 -20.93
CA GLU A 466 18.32 -1.05 -19.51
C GLU A 466 19.52 -0.20 -19.06
N LEU A 467 20.51 0.05 -19.92
CA LEU A 467 21.68 0.90 -19.67
C LEU A 467 21.35 2.41 -19.70
N THR A 468 20.32 2.80 -18.95
CA THR A 468 19.89 4.19 -18.83
C THR A 468 20.38 4.81 -17.53
N ALA A 469 20.63 6.13 -17.54
CA ALA A 469 21.07 6.85 -16.34
C ALA A 469 20.07 6.70 -15.16
N GLY A 470 18.77 6.62 -15.48
CA GLY A 470 17.71 6.44 -14.49
C GLY A 470 17.71 5.06 -13.84
N ARG A 471 18.03 4.01 -14.60
CA ARG A 471 18.14 2.64 -14.08
C ARG A 471 19.42 2.47 -13.27
N LEU A 472 20.54 2.87 -13.84
CA LEU A 472 21.87 2.68 -13.24
C LEU A 472 22.09 3.52 -11.98
N SER A 473 21.51 4.73 -11.87
CA SER A 473 21.55 5.51 -10.62
C SER A 473 20.84 4.84 -9.44
N ARG A 474 19.98 3.84 -9.71
CA ARG A 474 19.29 3.05 -8.67
C ARG A 474 20.07 1.81 -8.26
N VAL A 475 21.07 1.39 -9.03
CA VAL A 475 21.93 0.26 -8.69
C VAL A 475 22.77 0.65 -7.48
N PRO A 476 22.66 -0.06 -6.33
CA PRO A 476 23.40 0.29 -5.15
C PRO A 476 24.86 -0.10 -5.31
N VAL A 477 25.76 0.84 -5.03
CA VAL A 477 27.20 0.61 -4.96
C VAL A 477 27.65 0.97 -3.54
N ASN A 478 28.19 -0.01 -2.82
CA ASN A 478 28.52 0.10 -1.39
C ASN A 478 27.33 0.62 -0.55
N GLY A 479 26.13 0.09 -0.82
CA GLY A 479 24.91 0.45 -0.09
C GLY A 479 24.33 1.83 -0.40
N LYS A 480 24.94 2.62 -1.31
CA LYS A 480 24.46 3.96 -1.70
C LYS A 480 24.09 4.00 -3.18
N ARG A 481 23.16 4.90 -3.52
CA ARG A 481 22.86 5.23 -4.92
C ARG A 481 23.94 6.14 -5.48
N ILE A 482 24.23 5.97 -6.76
CA ILE A 482 25.19 6.82 -7.47
C ILE A 482 24.46 8.05 -8.01
N ASN A 483 25.13 9.20 -7.97
CA ASN A 483 24.63 10.43 -8.57
C ASN A 483 24.37 10.21 -10.07
N ILE A 484 23.19 10.63 -10.54
CA ILE A 484 22.77 10.47 -11.94
C ILE A 484 23.75 11.10 -12.94
N ASP A 485 24.43 12.19 -12.57
CA ASP A 485 25.41 12.85 -13.45
C ASP A 485 26.72 12.06 -13.54
N THR A 486 27.12 11.38 -12.45
CA THR A 486 28.23 10.41 -12.48
C THR A 486 27.89 9.24 -13.40
N VAL A 487 26.65 8.75 -13.33
CA VAL A 487 26.17 7.67 -14.20
C VAL A 487 26.12 8.10 -15.67
N ARG A 488 25.66 9.32 -15.97
CA ARG A 488 25.67 9.86 -17.34
C ARG A 488 27.09 9.92 -17.92
N LYS A 489 28.05 10.43 -17.13
CA LYS A 489 29.46 10.45 -17.54
C LYS A 489 30.02 9.05 -17.76
N TYR A 490 29.66 8.10 -16.89
CA TYR A 490 30.03 6.70 -17.07
C TYR A 490 29.44 6.09 -18.36
N LEU A 491 28.15 6.33 -18.64
CA LEU A 491 27.50 5.84 -19.86
C LEU A 491 28.18 6.38 -21.13
N LEU A 492 28.58 7.66 -21.13
CA LEU A 492 29.35 8.24 -22.24
C LEU A 492 30.71 7.56 -22.46
N ILE A 493 31.37 7.10 -21.39
CA ILE A 493 32.65 6.40 -21.49
C ILE A 493 32.47 5.03 -22.14
N ILE A 494 31.40 4.30 -21.80
CA ILE A 494 31.20 2.94 -22.28
C ILE A 494 30.44 2.85 -23.61
N ALA A 495 29.76 3.91 -24.03
CA ALA A 495 28.90 3.93 -25.23
C ALA A 495 29.60 3.35 -26.48
N GLY A 496 30.83 3.79 -26.75
CA GLY A 496 31.62 3.30 -27.90
C GLY A 496 32.03 1.83 -27.83
N TYR A 497 31.79 1.14 -26.72
CA TYR A 497 32.12 -0.28 -26.54
C TYR A 497 30.90 -1.20 -26.58
N ILE A 498 29.70 -0.65 -26.42
CA ILE A 498 28.42 -1.37 -26.29
C ILE A 498 27.45 -1.13 -27.46
N GLU A 499 27.75 -0.16 -28.33
CA GLU A 499 27.01 0.14 -29.58
C GLU A 499 27.57 -0.62 -30.81
N GLY A 500 28.38 -1.66 -30.57
CA GLY A 500 28.90 -2.57 -31.59
C GLY A 500 27.87 -3.61 -32.03
#